data_AF-A0A7Y5K935-F1
#
_entry.id   AF-A0A7Y5K935-F1
#
_cell.length_a   1.000
_cell.length_b   1.000
_cell.length_c   1.000
_cell.angle_alpha   90.00
_cell.angle_beta   90.00
_cell.angle_gamma   90.00
#
_symmetry.space_group_name_H-M   'P 1'
#
loop_
_entity.id
_entity.type
_entity.pdbx_description
1 polymer ?
#
loop_
_entity_poly.entity_id
_entity_poly.type
_entity_poly.pdbx_seq_one_letter_code
_entity_poly.pdbx_strand_id
1 'polypeptide(L)'
;MKITLGTFVLAGRVPEEAPRDLRIEPDGQVQTAGFVRAAAGRAWNRGNVVTRISFTVARQHTDVRAAQNFLLDHELDCPGDGLLTCTSSAEGAESVRYLPDAVLQRPKGHHTGATTFHDYVVLGGRLTRQKP
;
A
#
# COMPACT_ATOMS: atom_id res chain seq x y z
N MET A 1 2.76 11.05 -6.94
CA MET A 1 1.65 10.42 -6.18
C MET A 1 2.03 10.36 -4.72
N LYS A 2 1.13 10.67 -3.77
CA LYS A 2 1.36 10.57 -2.32
C LYS A 2 0.61 9.36 -1.75
N ILE A 3 1.22 8.64 -0.81
CA ILE A 3 0.55 7.56 -0.08
C ILE A 3 0.75 7.80 1.42
N THR A 4 -0.35 7.82 2.17
CA THR A 4 -0.34 7.96 3.63
C THR A 4 -1.09 6.84 4.31
N LEU A 5 -0.65 6.46 5.51
CA LEU A 5 -1.38 5.54 6.40
C LEU A 5 -1.72 6.32 7.68
N GLY A 6 -2.99 6.64 7.86
CA GLY A 6 -3.41 7.64 8.85
C GLY A 6 -2.76 8.99 8.57
N THR A 7 -1.99 9.51 9.51
CA THR A 7 -1.21 10.75 9.38
C THR A 7 0.22 10.53 8.86
N PHE A 8 0.70 9.28 8.87
CA PHE A 8 2.07 8.95 8.48
C PHE A 8 2.21 8.91 6.96
N VAL A 9 3.31 9.48 6.44
CA VAL A 9 3.58 9.52 4.99
C VAL A 9 4.50 8.36 4.62
N LEU A 10 3.96 7.37 3.92
CA LEU A 10 4.74 6.24 3.39
C LEU A 10 5.46 6.62 2.10
N ALA A 11 4.80 7.40 1.22
CA ALA A 11 5.36 7.89 -0.03
C ALA A 11 5.01 9.37 -0.26
N GLY A 12 6.02 10.16 -0.64
CA GLY A 12 5.93 11.60 -0.87
C GLY A 12 5.48 11.97 -2.29
N ARG A 13 5.15 13.25 -2.51
CA ARG A 13 4.82 13.77 -3.86
C ARG A 13 6.05 14.07 -4.70
N VAL A 14 7.19 14.28 -4.05
CA VAL A 14 8.46 14.61 -4.70
C VAL A 14 8.93 13.40 -5.51
N PRO A 15 9.51 13.56 -6.72
CA PRO A 15 9.90 12.44 -7.57
C PRO A 15 10.81 11.40 -6.89
N GLU A 16 11.66 11.87 -5.98
CA GLU A 16 12.60 11.04 -5.23
C GLU A 16 11.89 10.11 -4.25
N GLU A 17 10.81 10.58 -3.63
CA GLU A 17 9.99 9.85 -2.64
C GLU A 17 8.69 9.30 -3.21
N ALA A 18 8.51 9.37 -4.53
CA ALA A 18 7.33 8.86 -5.19
C ALA A 18 7.31 7.31 -5.13
N PRO A 19 6.13 6.69 -5.02
CA PRO A 19 6.04 5.24 -5.03
C PRO A 19 6.45 4.70 -6.41
N ARG A 20 7.36 3.73 -6.40
CA ARG A 20 7.82 2.96 -7.55
C ARG A 20 7.19 1.58 -7.51
N ASP A 21 7.04 0.98 -8.68
CA ASP A 21 6.48 -0.38 -8.84
C ASP A 21 5.16 -0.60 -8.09
N LEU A 22 4.30 0.43 -8.08
CA LEU A 22 3.00 0.36 -7.41
C LEU A 22 2.12 -0.72 -8.06
N ARG A 23 1.75 -1.72 -7.25
CA ARG A 23 0.82 -2.79 -7.62
C ARG A 23 -0.39 -2.76 -6.71
N ILE A 24 -1.56 -2.98 -7.29
CA ILE A 24 -2.85 -3.09 -6.59
C ILE A 24 -3.48 -4.39 -7.03
N GLU A 25 -3.54 -5.34 -6.09
CA GLU A 25 -3.93 -6.73 -6.33
C GLU A 25 -5.15 -7.03 -5.44
N PRO A 26 -6.38 -6.84 -5.94
CA PRO A 26 -7.57 -7.26 -5.24
C PRO A 26 -7.71 -8.79 -5.31
N ASP A 27 -7.75 -9.44 -4.16
CA ASP A 27 -8.09 -10.85 -4.04
C ASP A 27 -9.54 -10.99 -3.53
N GLY A 28 -10.40 -11.52 -4.39
CA GLY A 28 -11.81 -11.70 -4.11
C GLY A 28 -12.11 -13.16 -3.83
N GLN A 29 -12.76 -13.46 -2.70
CA GLN A 29 -13.15 -14.83 -2.40
C GLN A 29 -14.34 -15.26 -3.27
N VAL A 30 -14.08 -16.23 -4.15
CA VAL A 30 -15.09 -16.89 -4.97
C VAL A 30 -15.26 -18.32 -4.44
N GLN A 31 -16.48 -18.69 -4.10
CA GLN A 31 -16.81 -20.09 -3.79
C GLN A 31 -17.37 -20.76 -5.03
N THR A 32 -16.89 -21.96 -5.32
CA THR A 32 -17.51 -22.86 -6.31
C THR A 32 -18.20 -24.00 -5.58
N ALA A 33 -19.37 -24.43 -6.05
CA ALA A 33 -19.98 -25.68 -5.60
C ALA A 33 -20.48 -26.49 -6.79
N GLY A 34 -20.27 -27.80 -6.68
CA GLY A 34 -20.91 -28.82 -7.49
C GLY A 34 -22.08 -29.41 -6.72
N PHE A 35 -23.24 -29.50 -7.37
CA PHE A 35 -24.40 -30.18 -6.81
C PHE A 35 -24.49 -31.59 -7.37
N VAL A 36 -24.99 -32.54 -6.57
CA VAL A 36 -25.18 -33.93 -7.00
C VAL A 36 -26.07 -33.95 -8.25
N ARG A 37 -25.57 -34.53 -9.35
CA ARG A 37 -26.22 -34.61 -10.68
C ARG A 37 -26.40 -33.29 -11.42
N ALA A 38 -25.77 -32.19 -11.02
CA ALA A 38 -25.78 -30.97 -11.82
C ALA A 38 -24.86 -31.09 -13.04
N ALA A 39 -25.34 -30.63 -14.21
CA ALA A 39 -24.56 -30.61 -15.45
C ALA A 39 -23.44 -29.56 -15.45
N ALA A 40 -23.52 -28.55 -14.58
CA ALA A 40 -22.50 -27.52 -14.40
C ALA A 40 -22.42 -27.09 -12.92
N GLY A 41 -21.22 -26.71 -12.48
CA GLY A 41 -21.01 -26.07 -11.18
C GLY A 41 -21.49 -24.62 -11.18
N ARG A 42 -21.72 -24.07 -9.98
CA ARG A 42 -22.05 -22.64 -9.80
C ARG A 42 -20.94 -21.96 -9.00
N ALA A 43 -20.60 -20.74 -9.39
CA ALA A 43 -19.74 -19.85 -8.64
C ALA A 43 -20.56 -18.79 -7.91
N TRP A 44 -20.21 -18.50 -6.66
CA TRP A 44 -20.73 -17.39 -5.87
C TRP A 44 -19.59 -16.47 -5.47
N ASN A 45 -19.76 -15.18 -5.71
CA ASN A 45 -18.91 -14.16 -5.12
C ASN A 45 -19.31 -14.00 -3.64
N ARG A 46 -18.39 -14.25 -2.71
CA ARG A 46 -18.64 -14.10 -1.27
C ARG A 46 -18.70 -12.64 -0.82
N GLY A 47 -18.35 -11.69 -1.69
CA GLY A 47 -18.33 -10.26 -1.40
C GLY A 47 -17.12 -9.81 -0.56
N ASN A 48 -16.38 -10.76 0.01
CA ASN A 48 -15.14 -10.50 0.74
C ASN A 48 -14.01 -10.23 -0.24
N VAL A 49 -13.44 -9.03 -0.17
CA VAL A 49 -12.30 -8.61 -0.97
C VAL A 49 -11.21 -8.11 -0.03
N VAL A 50 -10.02 -8.67 -0.18
CA VAL A 50 -8.80 -8.15 0.44
C VAL A 50 -7.96 -7.53 -0.67
N THR A 51 -7.63 -6.26 -0.55
CA THR A 51 -6.74 -5.60 -1.52
C THR A 51 -5.33 -5.59 -0.96
N ARG A 52 -4.38 -6.13 -1.72
CA ARG A 52 -2.95 -5.98 -1.47
C ARG A 52 -2.42 -4.83 -2.31
N ILE A 53 -1.76 -3.87 -1.65
CA ILE A 53 -1.07 -2.77 -2.31
C ILE A 53 0.40 -2.87 -1.96
N SER A 54 1.28 -2.95 -2.97
CA SER A 54 2.73 -2.99 -2.75
C SER A 54 3.43 -1.94 -3.58
N PHE A 55 4.47 -1.32 -3.02
CA PHE A 55 5.27 -0.30 -3.70
C PHE A 55 6.61 -0.12 -3.00
N THR A 56 7.59 0.42 -3.73
CA THR A 56 8.91 0.76 -3.20
C THR A 56 9.07 2.28 -3.16
N VAL A 57 9.70 2.81 -2.12
CA VAL A 57 10.00 4.25 -1.98
C VAL A 57 11.49 4.42 -1.75
N ALA A 58 12.10 5.35 -2.48
CA ALA A 58 13.46 5.80 -2.20
C ALA A 58 13.41 7.11 -1.40
N ARG A 59 14.40 7.36 -0.55
CA ARG A 59 14.57 8.65 0.11
C ARG A 59 16.04 9.02 0.13
N GLN A 60 16.34 10.23 -0.32
CA GLN A 60 17.68 10.79 -0.27
C GLN A 60 17.88 11.54 1.05
N HIS A 61 18.99 11.27 1.72
CA HIS A 61 19.38 11.90 2.97
C HIS A 61 20.61 12.79 2.77
N THR A 62 20.90 13.64 3.76
CA THR A 62 22.05 14.55 3.74
C THR A 62 23.38 13.82 3.70
N ASP A 63 23.47 12.72 4.45
CA ASP A 63 24.67 11.89 4.58
C ASP A 63 24.30 10.43 4.91
N VAL A 64 25.33 9.57 4.92
CA VAL A 64 25.17 8.13 5.17
C VAL A 64 24.67 7.86 6.60
N ARG A 65 25.08 8.65 7.58
CA ARG A 65 24.68 8.47 8.98
C ARG A 65 23.20 8.77 9.15
N ALA A 66 22.69 9.82 8.51
CA ALA A 66 21.28 10.16 8.50
C ALA A 66 20.45 9.03 7.86
N ALA A 67 20.92 8.46 6.75
CA ALA A 67 20.25 7.31 6.11
C ALA A 67 20.19 6.07 7.03
N GLN A 68 21.27 5.79 7.76
CA GLN A 68 21.33 4.67 8.71
C GLN A 68 20.41 4.88 9.90
N ASN A 69 20.43 6.07 10.51
CA ASN A 69 19.53 6.40 11.62
C ASN A 69 18.07 6.31 11.17
N PHE A 70 17.76 6.87 10.00
CA PHE A 70 16.41 6.80 9.45
C PHE A 70 15.92 5.37 9.31
N LEU A 71 16.75 4.44 8.83
CA LEU A 71 16.36 3.03 8.71
C LEU A 71 15.97 2.40 10.04
N LEU A 72 16.69 2.72 11.12
CA LEU A 72 16.44 2.18 12.46
C LEU A 72 15.17 2.77 13.06
N ASP A 73 14.99 4.08 12.93
CA ASP A 73 13.84 4.79 13.50
C ASP A 73 12.55 4.50 12.72
N HIS A 74 12.67 4.31 11.41
CA HIS A 74 11.52 4.16 10.52
C HIS A 74 10.66 2.93 10.81
N GLU A 75 11.25 1.82 11.26
CA GLU A 75 10.49 0.63 11.67
C GLU A 75 9.62 0.92 12.91
N LEU A 76 10.15 1.73 13.84
CA LEU A 76 9.46 2.09 15.09
C LEU A 76 8.36 3.13 14.86
N ASP A 77 8.59 4.06 13.92
CA ASP A 77 7.67 5.15 13.64
C ASP A 77 6.51 4.76 12.73
N CYS A 78 6.63 3.66 11.98
CA CYS A 78 5.60 3.23 11.04
C CYS A 78 4.35 2.71 11.77
N PRO A 79 3.15 3.26 11.48
CA PRO A 79 1.92 2.72 12.06
C PRO A 79 1.64 1.32 11.50
N GLY A 80 1.20 0.41 12.36
CA GLY A 80 0.85 -0.95 11.97
C GLY A 80 -0.46 -1.04 11.17
N ASP A 81 -1.38 -0.10 11.40
CA ASP A 81 -2.69 -0.07 10.75
C ASP A 81 -3.27 1.35 10.66
N GLY A 82 -4.32 1.52 9.86
CA GLY A 82 -5.07 2.75 9.73
C GLY A 82 -5.78 2.91 8.38
N LEU A 83 -6.15 4.14 8.05
CA LEU A 83 -6.72 4.46 6.73
C LEU A 83 -5.59 4.73 5.73
N LEU A 84 -5.43 3.88 4.72
CA LEU A 84 -4.52 4.20 3.63
C LEU A 84 -5.20 5.19 2.67
N THR A 85 -4.52 6.30 2.39
CA THR A 85 -4.97 7.30 1.43
C THR A 85 -3.96 7.41 0.30
N CYS A 86 -4.41 7.14 -0.92
CA CYS A 86 -3.63 7.25 -2.14
C CYS A 86 -4.09 8.50 -2.89
N THR A 87 -3.20 9.47 -3.04
CA THR A 87 -3.49 10.73 -3.72
C THR A 87 -2.62 10.87 -4.97
N SER A 88 -3.25 10.87 -6.14
CA SER A 88 -2.58 11.13 -7.40
C SER A 88 -3.01 12.49 -7.93
N SER A 89 -2.03 13.30 -8.34
CA SER A 89 -2.23 14.63 -8.89
C SER A 89 -1.51 14.72 -10.24
N ALA A 90 -2.23 15.07 -11.30
CA ALA A 90 -1.70 15.30 -12.64
C ALA A 90 -2.46 16.46 -13.29
N GLU A 91 -1.74 17.38 -13.94
CA GLU A 91 -2.33 18.46 -14.76
C GLU A 91 -3.45 19.26 -14.08
N GLY A 92 -3.31 19.54 -12.78
CA GLY A 92 -4.30 20.31 -12.00
C GLY A 92 -5.50 19.51 -11.50
N ALA A 93 -5.62 18.22 -11.87
CA ALA A 93 -6.63 17.32 -11.32
C ALA A 93 -6.05 16.47 -10.18
N GLU A 94 -6.85 16.30 -9.12
CA GLU A 94 -6.52 15.45 -7.99
C GLU A 94 -7.52 14.28 -7.89
N SER A 95 -6.97 13.08 -7.73
CA SER A 95 -7.76 11.87 -7.49
C SER A 95 -7.30 11.23 -6.19
N VAL A 96 -8.29 10.94 -5.33
CA VAL A 96 -8.04 10.31 -4.03
C VAL A 96 -8.75 8.96 -3.98
N ARG A 97 -8.04 7.95 -3.46
CA ARG A 97 -8.56 6.62 -3.18
C ARG A 97 -8.25 6.24 -1.74
N TYR A 98 -9.15 5.51 -1.14
CA TYR A 98 -9.06 5.11 0.26
C TYR A 98 -9.09 3.60 0.37
N LEU A 99 -8.26 3.04 1.25
CA LEU A 99 -8.34 1.65 1.67
C LEU A 99 -8.64 1.63 3.18
N PRO A 100 -9.89 1.35 3.58
CA PRO A 100 -10.24 1.24 4.99
C PRO A 100 -9.54 0.03 5.63
N ASP A 101 -9.34 0.13 6.94
CA ASP A 101 -8.79 -0.94 7.79
C ASP A 101 -7.51 -1.53 7.21
N ALA A 102 -6.65 -0.66 6.71
CA ALA A 102 -5.41 -1.04 6.06
C ALA A 102 -4.37 -1.38 7.12
N VAL A 103 -3.74 -2.55 6.96
CA VAL A 103 -2.68 -3.06 7.81
C VAL A 103 -1.38 -3.06 7.00
N LEU A 104 -0.36 -2.41 7.53
CA LEU A 104 0.98 -2.42 6.97
C LEU A 104 1.70 -3.69 7.41
N GLN A 105 2.06 -4.55 6.44
CA GLN A 105 3.00 -5.63 6.70
C GLN A 105 4.38 -5.03 6.95
N ARG A 106 5.14 -5.62 7.89
CA ARG A 106 6.44 -5.12 8.34
C ARG A 106 7.26 -4.54 7.18
N PRO A 107 7.51 -3.21 7.17
CA PRO A 107 8.22 -2.57 6.07
C PRO A 107 9.64 -3.12 6.00
N LYS A 108 10.14 -3.34 4.79
CA LYS A 108 11.52 -3.78 4.58
C LYS A 108 12.33 -2.61 4.08
N GLY A 109 13.49 -2.39 4.67
CA GLY A 109 14.35 -1.28 4.32
C GLY A 109 15.78 -1.72 4.06
N HIS A 110 16.46 -1.05 3.13
CA HIS A 110 17.90 -1.08 3.00
C HIS A 110 18.42 0.29 2.56
N HIS A 111 19.74 0.51 2.61
CA HIS A 111 20.34 1.75 2.11
C HIS A 111 21.54 1.47 1.22
N THR A 112 21.85 2.43 0.36
CA THR A 112 23.07 2.47 -0.43
C THR A 112 23.59 3.90 -0.39
N GLY A 113 24.76 4.11 0.23
CA GLY A 113 25.25 5.45 0.53
C GLY A 113 24.26 6.22 1.41
N ALA A 114 23.92 7.44 0.98
CA ALA A 114 22.97 8.33 1.65
C ALA A 114 21.51 8.15 1.18
N THR A 115 21.19 7.09 0.44
CA THR A 115 19.82 6.82 -0.04
C THR A 115 19.25 5.59 0.65
N THR A 116 18.03 5.67 1.17
CA THR A 116 17.29 4.51 1.69
C THR A 116 16.21 4.06 0.70
N PHE A 117 15.90 2.78 0.74
CA PHE A 117 14.87 2.13 -0.09
C PHE A 117 13.96 1.32 0.82
N HIS A 118 12.65 1.51 0.69
CA HIS A 118 11.64 0.90 1.53
C HIS A 118 10.58 0.20 0.70
N ASP A 119 10.41 -1.10 0.90
CA ASP A 119 9.34 -1.88 0.32
C ASP A 119 8.17 -1.95 1.30
N TYR A 120 7.03 -1.45 0.86
CA TYR A 120 5.78 -1.49 1.61
C TYR A 120 4.83 -2.50 1.00
N VAL A 121 4.15 -3.22 1.88
CA VAL A 121 3.02 -4.07 1.52
C VAL A 121 1.89 -3.77 2.48
N VAL A 122 0.79 -3.26 1.96
CA VAL A 122 -0.40 -2.92 2.73
C VAL A 122 -1.53 -3.85 2.32
N LEU A 123 -2.19 -4.46 3.30
CA LEU A 123 -3.41 -5.23 3.10
C LEU A 123 -4.58 -4.44 3.64
N GLY A 124 -5.74 -4.50 3.00
CA GLY A 124 -6.96 -3.90 3.57
C GLY A 124 -8.19 -4.41 2.86
N GLY A 125 -9.32 -3.77 3.11
CA GLY A 125 -10.59 -4.14 2.50
C GLY A 125 -10.67 -3.80 1.00
N ARG A 126 -11.82 -3.27 0.58
CA ARG A 126 -12.02 -2.82 -0.80
C ARG A 126 -11.56 -1.36 -0.97
N LEU A 127 -10.84 -1.07 -2.05
CA LEU A 127 -10.49 0.30 -2.41
C LEU A 127 -11.75 1.12 -2.77
N THR A 128 -11.92 2.30 -2.17
CA THR A 128 -13.07 3.18 -2.36
C THR A 128 -12.66 4.57 -2.89
N ARG A 129 -13.65 5.30 -3.45
CA ARG A 129 -13.49 6.71 -3.88
C ARG A 129 -13.96 7.71 -2.83
N GLN A 130 -14.80 7.26 -1.90
CA GLN A 130 -15.34 8.06 -0.81
C GLN A 130 -14.57 7.72 0.45
N LYS A 131 -14.29 8.74 1.26
CA LYS A 131 -13.66 8.56 2.55
C LYS A 131 -14.64 7.79 3.46
N PRO A 132 -14.21 6.69 4.10
CA PRO A 132 -15.03 5.97 5.07
C PRO A 132 -15.28 6.80 6.34
#